data_AF-A0AA85JCT9-F1
#
_entry.id   AF-A0AA85JCT9-F1
#
_cell.length_a   1.000
_cell.length_b   1.000
_cell.length_c   1.000
_cell.angle_alpha   90.00
_cell.angle_beta   90.00
_cell.angle_gamma   90.00
#
_symmetry.space_group_name_H-M   'P 1'
#
loop_
_entity.id
_entity.type
_entity.pdbx_description
1 polymer ?
#
loop_
_entity_poly.entity_id
_entity_poly.type
_entity_poly.pdbx_seq_one_letter_code
_entity_poly.pdbx_strand_id
1 'polypeptide(L)'
;MNVIMANQGLFAWLLRRLQRRPIFDKNKLYVSELLSILLQMDEANRRQLGEVDGIDILLQQLSVYKRHDPNSREEIELMLNLFDCLCSSLMLTENKDRFLKGEGIQLMNLMLRR
;
A
#
# COMPACT_ATOMS: atom_id res chain seq x y z
N MET A 1 9.65 2.19 21.89
CA MET A 1 10.50 2.85 20.88
C MET A 1 9.57 3.25 19.74
N ASN A 2 8.97 4.44 19.81
CA ASN A 2 8.02 4.91 18.80
C ASN A 2 8.84 5.38 17.59
N VAL A 3 8.86 4.57 16.53
CA VAL A 3 9.42 4.97 15.24
C VAL A 3 8.39 5.91 14.60
N ILE A 4 8.37 7.16 15.06
CA ILE A 4 7.55 8.23 14.48
C ILE A 4 8.29 8.78 13.25
N MET A 5 7.57 8.98 12.16
CA MET A 5 7.96 9.39 10.79
C MET A 5 8.86 10.62 10.60
N ALA A 6 9.56 11.12 11.62
CA ALA A 6 10.37 12.34 11.57
C ALA A 6 11.49 12.34 10.52
N ASN A 7 11.75 11.22 9.82
CA ASN A 7 12.53 11.22 8.60
C ASN A 7 11.61 11.26 7.36
N GLN A 8 10.92 12.40 7.15
CA GLN A 8 9.99 12.64 6.02
C GLN A 8 10.52 12.16 4.66
N GLY A 9 11.84 12.20 4.47
CA GLY A 9 12.51 11.73 3.26
C GLY A 9 12.38 10.23 3.01
N LEU A 10 12.40 9.39 4.05
CA LEU A 10 12.32 7.93 3.90
C LEU A 10 10.94 7.51 3.42
N PHE A 11 9.87 8.00 4.06
CA PHE A 11 8.51 7.62 3.70
C PHE A 11 8.15 8.01 2.26
N ALA A 12 8.45 9.25 1.89
CA ALA A 12 8.29 9.72 0.51
C ALA A 12 9.18 8.94 -0.48
N TRP A 13 10.35 8.46 -0.05
CA TRP A 13 11.18 7.60 -0.87
C TRP A 13 10.57 6.20 -1.06
N LEU A 14 10.04 5.59 -0.01
CA LEU A 14 9.38 4.28 -0.07
C LEU A 14 8.19 4.30 -1.03
N LEU A 15 7.30 5.29 -0.92
CA LEU A 15 6.15 5.43 -1.82
C LEU A 15 6.55 5.68 -3.27
N ARG A 16 7.58 6.50 -3.51
CA ARG A 16 8.13 6.70 -4.86
C ARG A 16 8.74 5.41 -5.40
N ARG A 17 9.43 4.64 -4.55
CA ARG A 17 10.08 3.38 -4.93
C ARG A 17 9.05 2.31 -5.29
N LEU A 18 7.93 2.28 -4.59
CA LEU A 18 6.81 1.36 -4.82
C LEU A 18 6.19 1.54 -6.23
N GLN A 19 6.09 2.79 -6.71
CA GLN A 19 5.49 3.12 -8.00
C GLN A 19 6.39 2.86 -9.22
N ARG A 20 7.72 2.81 -9.04
CA ARG A 20 8.67 2.66 -10.15
C ARG A 20 8.51 1.32 -10.86
N ARG A 21 8.70 1.26 -12.18
CA ARG A 21 8.75 -0.03 -12.90
C ARG A 21 10.07 -0.76 -12.63
N PRO A 22 10.12 -2.10 -12.74
CA PRO A 22 9.05 -3.05 -13.13
C PRO A 22 7.95 -3.20 -12.07
N ILE A 23 6.87 -3.94 -12.38
CA ILE A 23 5.77 -4.22 -11.42
C ILE A 23 6.34 -4.89 -10.17
N PHE A 24 7.21 -5.89 -10.37
CA PHE A 24 7.86 -6.65 -9.33
C PHE A 24 9.38 -6.64 -9.48
N ASP A 25 10.08 -6.44 -8.36
CA ASP A 25 11.48 -6.75 -8.15
C ASP A 25 11.72 -6.93 -6.64
N LYS A 26 12.84 -7.55 -6.25
CA LYS A 26 13.13 -7.86 -4.83
C LYS A 26 13.19 -6.62 -3.93
N ASN A 27 13.63 -5.48 -4.46
CA ASN A 27 13.65 -4.24 -3.67
C ASN A 27 12.24 -3.69 -3.45
N LYS A 28 11.30 -3.88 -4.39
CA LYS A 28 9.88 -3.57 -4.13
C LYS A 28 9.27 -4.45 -3.07
N LEU A 29 9.59 -5.74 -3.08
CA LEU A 29 9.14 -6.66 -2.04
C LEU A 29 9.59 -6.16 -0.66
N TYR A 30 10.87 -5.87 -0.49
CA TYR A 30 11.40 -5.27 0.75
C TYR A 30 10.73 -3.95 1.14
N VAL A 31 10.47 -3.08 0.16
CA VAL A 31 9.77 -1.81 0.41
C VAL A 31 8.35 -2.04 0.90
N SER A 32 7.63 -3.02 0.33
CA SER A 32 6.26 -3.34 0.73
C SER A 32 6.18 -3.90 2.16
N GLU A 33 7.15 -4.74 2.54
CA GLU A 33 7.26 -5.30 3.89
C GLU A 33 7.60 -4.22 4.92
N LEU A 34 8.57 -3.36 4.62
CA LEU A 34 8.91 -2.24 5.50
C LEU A 34 7.72 -1.29 5.67
N LEU A 35 7.00 -1.00 4.60
CA LEU A 35 5.82 -0.13 4.64
C LEU A 35 4.69 -0.76 5.48
N SER A 36 4.44 -2.07 5.35
CA SER A 36 3.39 -2.74 6.11
C SER A 36 3.69 -2.73 7.62
N ILE A 37 4.95 -3.00 8.01
CA ILE A 37 5.41 -2.90 9.41
C ILE A 37 5.19 -1.48 9.95
N LEU A 38 5.64 -0.45 9.22
CA LEU A 38 5.51 0.94 9.66
C LEU A 38 4.06 1.34 9.89
N LEU A 39 3.14 0.95 8.99
CA LEU A 39 1.71 1.29 9.12
C LEU A 39 1.02 0.53 10.26
N GLN A 40 1.45 -0.70 10.55
CA GLN A 40 0.92 -1.47 11.67
C GLN A 40 1.33 -0.89 13.03
N MET A 41 2.54 -0.33 13.15
CA MET A 41 3.10 0.13 14.42
C MET A 41 2.49 1.42 14.97
N ASP A 42 2.03 2.35 14.12
CA ASP A 42 1.62 3.70 14.58
C ASP A 42 0.47 4.28 13.73
N GLU A 43 -0.49 4.92 14.40
CA GLU A 43 -1.58 5.64 13.74
C GLU A 43 -1.08 6.89 13.00
N ALA A 44 -0.06 7.58 13.52
CA ALA A 44 0.54 8.74 12.86
C ALA A 44 1.04 8.40 11.46
N ASN A 45 1.55 7.18 11.29
CA ASN A 45 2.03 6.65 10.01
C ASN A 45 0.87 6.47 9.02
N ARG A 46 -0.29 5.99 9.49
CA ARG A 46 -1.51 5.84 8.68
C ARG A 46 -2.09 7.18 8.27
N ARG A 47 -2.07 8.17 9.17
CA ARG A 47 -2.50 9.54 8.88
C ARG A 47 -1.62 10.18 7.82
N GLN A 48 -0.30 10.10 7.99
CA GLN A 48 0.65 10.63 7.03
C GLN A 48 0.53 9.95 5.66
N LEU A 49 0.33 8.63 5.59
CA LEU A 49 0.06 7.93 4.34
C LEU A 49 -1.14 8.55 3.60
N GLY A 50 -2.22 8.81 4.34
CA GLY A 50 -3.41 9.47 3.81
C GLY A 50 -3.08 10.82 3.21
N GLU A 51 -2.37 11.67 3.95
CA GLU A 51 -2.02 13.05 3.56
C GLU A 51 -1.17 13.16 2.29
N VAL A 52 -0.41 12.12 1.93
CA VAL A 52 0.48 12.10 0.75
C VAL A 52 -0.06 11.26 -0.40
N ASP A 53 -1.38 11.11 -0.50
CA ASP A 53 -2.07 10.32 -1.53
C ASP A 53 -1.65 8.84 -1.57
N GLY A 54 -1.13 8.33 -0.45
CA GLY A 54 -0.63 6.96 -0.34
C GLY A 54 -1.72 5.91 -0.55
N ILE A 55 -2.99 6.23 -0.23
CA ILE A 55 -4.13 5.33 -0.48
C ILE A 55 -4.31 5.10 -2.00
N ASP A 56 -4.26 6.15 -2.80
CA ASP A 56 -4.37 6.04 -4.26
C ASP A 56 -3.19 5.24 -4.83
N ILE A 57 -1.97 5.50 -4.34
CA ILE A 57 -0.78 4.74 -4.72
C ILE A 57 -0.96 3.24 -4.46
N LEU A 58 -1.44 2.85 -3.26
CA LEU A 58 -1.70 1.45 -2.93
C LEU A 58 -2.74 0.82 -3.87
N LEU A 59 -3.85 1.53 -4.13
CA LEU A 59 -4.89 1.07 -5.05
C LEU A 59 -4.37 0.90 -6.47
N GLN A 60 -3.56 1.84 -6.97
CA GLN A 60 -2.93 1.73 -8.28
C GLN A 60 -2.00 0.52 -8.37
N GLN A 61 -1.18 0.24 -7.35
CA GLN A 61 -0.31 -0.93 -7.35
C GLN A 61 -1.12 -2.24 -7.30
N LEU A 62 -2.17 -2.30 -6.50
CA LEU A 62 -3.06 -3.47 -6.44
C LEU A 62 -3.86 -3.66 -7.74
N SER A 63 -4.18 -2.58 -8.46
CA SER A 63 -4.95 -2.63 -9.70
C SER A 63 -4.31 -3.46 -10.81
N VAL A 64 -3.00 -3.72 -10.72
CA VAL A 64 -2.29 -4.60 -11.66
C VAL A 64 -2.81 -6.04 -11.58
N TYR A 65 -3.19 -6.49 -10.38
CA TYR A 65 -3.64 -7.87 -10.12
C TYR A 65 -5.16 -8.05 -10.30
N LYS A 66 -5.84 -7.04 -10.86
CA LYS A 66 -7.30 -7.03 -10.97
C LYS A 66 -7.86 -8.08 -11.95
N ARG A 67 -7.05 -8.54 -12.91
CA ARG A 67 -7.42 -9.54 -13.94
C ARG A 67 -6.45 -10.71 -14.07
N HIS A 68 -5.29 -10.63 -13.44
CA HIS A 68 -4.23 -11.62 -13.53
C HIS A 68 -3.67 -11.88 -12.15
N ASP A 69 -3.26 -13.12 -11.91
CA ASP A 69 -2.59 -13.48 -10.66
C ASP A 69 -1.09 -13.15 -10.73
N PRO A 70 -0.45 -12.92 -9.57
CA PRO A 70 1.00 -12.88 -9.48
C PRO A 70 1.67 -14.13 -10.08
N ASN A 71 2.83 -13.97 -10.69
CA ASN A 71 3.53 -15.03 -11.43
C ASN A 71 4.49 -15.86 -10.56
N SER A 72 4.79 -15.40 -9.34
CA SER A 72 5.74 -16.04 -8.43
C SER A 72 5.30 -15.90 -6.97
N ARG A 73 5.86 -16.74 -6.08
CA ARG A 73 5.60 -16.64 -4.64
C ARG A 73 6.03 -15.28 -4.07
N GLU A 74 7.17 -14.76 -4.53
CA GLU A 74 7.66 -13.45 -4.11
C GLU A 74 6.73 -12.31 -4.58
N GLU A 75 6.09 -12.44 -5.75
CA GLU A 75 5.11 -11.46 -6.25
C GLU A 75 3.77 -11.58 -5.50
N ILE A 76 3.36 -12.80 -5.11
CA ILE A 76 2.22 -13.01 -4.20
C ILE A 76 2.48 -12.30 -2.87
N GLU A 77 3.68 -12.46 -2.30
CA GLU A 77 4.06 -11.81 -1.04
C GLU A 77 4.04 -10.28 -1.16
N LEU A 78 4.56 -9.71 -2.27
CA LEU A 78 4.44 -8.28 -2.56
C LEU A 78 2.96 -7.84 -2.55
N MET A 79 2.09 -8.57 -3.25
CA MET A 79 0.67 -8.24 -3.31
C MET A 79 0.01 -8.31 -1.91
N LEU A 80 0.33 -9.32 -1.10
CA LEU A 80 -0.19 -9.46 0.26
C LEU A 80 0.28 -8.32 1.17
N ASN A 81 1.56 -7.94 1.10
CA ASN A 81 2.08 -6.79 1.85
C ASN A 81 1.36 -5.48 1.49
N LEU A 82 0.99 -5.29 0.21
CA LEU A 82 0.19 -4.14 -0.23
C LEU A 82 -1.24 -4.16 0.34
N PHE A 83 -1.86 -5.33 0.39
CA PHE A 83 -3.16 -5.49 1.07
C PHE A 83 -3.05 -5.21 2.57
N ASP A 84 -1.99 -5.67 3.25
CA ASP A 84 -1.76 -5.39 4.66
C ASP A 84 -1.58 -3.88 4.91
N CYS A 85 -0.83 -3.19 4.03
CA CYS A 85 -0.73 -1.73 4.07
C CYS A 85 -2.11 -1.08 3.97
N LEU A 86 -2.92 -1.50 2.99
CA LEU A 86 -4.25 -0.93 2.74
C LEU A 86 -5.19 -1.17 3.93
N CYS A 87 -5.28 -2.41 4.41
CA CYS A 87 -6.09 -2.79 5.58
C CYS A 87 -5.68 -2.01 6.83
N SER A 88 -4.38 -1.94 7.12
CA SER A 88 -3.85 -1.17 8.25
C SER A 88 -4.23 0.30 8.14
N SER A 89 -4.12 0.88 6.94
CA SER A 89 -4.47 2.28 6.68
C SER A 89 -5.96 2.58 6.88
N LEU A 90 -6.84 1.63 6.52
CA LEU A 90 -8.30 1.74 6.67
C LEU A 90 -8.79 1.60 8.12
N MET A 91 -7.91 1.20 9.05
CA MET A 91 -8.20 1.27 10.49
C MET A 91 -8.32 2.73 10.97
N LEU A 92 -7.80 3.69 10.21
CA LEU A 92 -8.00 5.12 10.44
C LEU A 92 -9.21 5.61 9.63
N THR A 93 -10.17 6.24 10.30
CA THR A 93 -11.46 6.65 9.69
C THR A 93 -11.27 7.62 8.52
N GLU A 94 -10.34 8.57 8.64
CA GLU A 94 -10.02 9.58 7.63
C GLU A 94 -9.57 8.95 6.30
N ASN A 95 -8.97 7.76 6.34
CA ASN A 95 -8.52 7.07 5.14
C ASN A 95 -9.65 6.33 4.40
N LYS A 96 -10.79 6.08 5.06
CA LYS A 96 -11.96 5.44 4.42
C LYS A 96 -12.56 6.35 3.34
N ASP A 97 -12.64 7.65 3.60
CA ASP A 97 -13.09 8.63 2.60
C ASP A 97 -12.12 8.72 1.42
N ARG A 98 -10.82 8.65 1.68
CA ARG A 98 -9.79 8.63 0.63
C ARG A 98 -9.90 7.37 -0.24
N PHE A 99 -10.11 6.21 0.39
CA PHE A 99 -10.33 4.94 -0.30
C PHE A 99 -11.60 4.95 -1.16
N LEU A 100 -12.70 5.51 -0.64
CA LEU A 100 -13.94 5.66 -1.40
C LEU A 100 -13.73 6.56 -2.62
N LYS A 101 -13.05 7.69 -2.45
CA LYS A 101 -12.71 8.62 -3.55
C LYS A 101 -11.79 7.99 -4.60
N GLY A 102 -10.86 7.12 -4.18
CA GLY A 102 -9.96 6.39 -5.07
C GLY A 102 -10.58 5.16 -5.75
N GLU A 103 -11.92 5.03 -5.74
CA GLU A 103 -12.65 3.88 -6.29
C GLU A 103 -12.22 2.52 -5.71
N GLY A 104 -11.78 2.51 -4.45
CA GLY A 104 -11.29 1.31 -3.80
C GLY A 104 -12.32 0.19 -3.73
N ILE A 105 -13.60 0.53 -3.49
CA ILE A 105 -14.71 -0.45 -3.45
C ILE A 105 -14.89 -1.12 -4.82
N GLN A 106 -14.79 -0.35 -5.91
CA GLN A 106 -14.92 -0.82 -7.27
C GLN A 106 -13.78 -1.77 -7.62
N LEU A 107 -12.55 -1.43 -7.23
CA LEU A 107 -11.40 -2.31 -7.41
C LEU A 107 -11.57 -3.62 -6.64
N MET A 108 -11.97 -3.58 -5.36
CA MET A 108 -12.19 -4.80 -4.56
C MET A 108 -13.28 -5.68 -5.16
N ASN A 109 -14.40 -5.08 -5.60
CA ASN A 109 -15.46 -5.80 -6.30
C ASN A 109 -14.95 -6.49 -7.57
N LEU A 110 -14.11 -5.81 -8.35
CA LEU A 110 -13.56 -6.39 -9.58
C LEU A 110 -12.58 -7.54 -9.30
N MET A 111 -11.83 -7.46 -8.20
CA MET A 111 -10.94 -8.54 -7.75
C MET A 111 -11.70 -9.75 -7.21
N LEU A 112 -12.87 -9.55 -6.59
CA LEU A 112 -13.72 -10.62 -6.04
C LEU A 112 -14.66 -11.27 -7.06
N ARG A 113 -15.13 -10.53 -8.07
CA ARG A 113 -16.07 -11.03 -9.10
C ARG A 113 -15.40 -11.92 -10.15
N ARG A 114 -14.32 -12.60 -9.77
CA ARG A 114 -13.75 -13.67 -10.57
C ARG A 114 -14.60 -14.92 -10.44
#